data_AF-A0A564YZD7-F1
#
_entry.id   AF-A0A564YZD7-F1
#
_cell.length_a   1.000
_cell.length_b   1.000
_cell.length_c   1.000
_cell.angle_alpha   90.00
_cell.angle_beta   90.00
_cell.angle_gamma   90.00
#
_symmetry.space_group_name_H-M   'P 1'
#
loop_
_entity.id
_entity.type
_entity.pdbx_description
1 polymer ?
#
loop_
_entity_poly.entity_id
_entity_poly.type
_entity_poly.pdbx_seq_one_letter_code
_entity_poly.pdbx_strand_id
1 'polypeptide(L)'
;RTSSLFRFLRQFIHKTRFYNTDHKPVFNEVNIQMIDRRLQKLLFSKSISHYNVSEEACEQLQVHGLNAFERRQVEEPHYFDLPPLRGSNIKQHFDSIAADLSKPYLELIRLLKSLPEIPMKWQMIPGWTAYVNGSFFKVDAPLEDVLVFDTEVLVTESCAPVIAVAASTNAWYLWVSPRLLSITKPMKSVSMADLVSFYSNHAHFSHPKCVIGHFVSYDRARIMEEYLTEPTGMRFVDTMSLHICVSGLTSTQRNLKLASDKHLYNNKLWKDFVADHNSRKGSSDAESLDWIKDASLNSLLDVFKLYCQKEPYQNKDLRSTFEKGTRKDNLWKLYIERFPHPATFYGLLEMGNMYLPINTSWIDFQERANKTYDNLNNSQRMLLQKLAEDALNRHNGSDRSYQKDPWLWDLDWSKPKRPANKSESAQVLANLPKWYRDLIPKPIKDHYKSGPSLITAQMNIAPKLLRLCWKGLPLHYDNTLKWGTLIPGRVPKPVG
;
A
#
# COMPACT_ATOMS: atom_id res chain seq x y z
N ARG A 1 -25.64 6.17 -5.73
CA ARG A 1 -24.61 5.60 -4.82
C ARG A 1 -24.15 6.60 -3.74
N THR A 2 -23.93 7.89 -4.06
CA THR A 2 -23.74 8.94 -3.04
C THR A 2 -24.97 9.12 -2.14
N SER A 3 -26.19 8.94 -2.65
CA SER A 3 -27.43 9.20 -1.89
C SER A 3 -27.73 8.25 -0.72
N SER A 4 -27.17 7.04 -0.69
CA SER A 4 -27.41 6.06 0.40
C SER A 4 -26.50 6.33 1.60
N LEU A 5 -25.19 6.48 1.37
CA LEU A 5 -24.24 6.86 2.41
C LEU A 5 -24.51 8.28 2.92
N PHE A 6 -24.84 9.22 2.02
CA PHE A 6 -25.33 10.55 2.43
C PHE A 6 -26.70 10.46 3.12
N ARG A 7 -27.58 9.50 2.84
CA ARG A 7 -28.82 9.32 3.60
C ARG A 7 -28.55 8.80 5.01
N PHE A 8 -27.60 7.88 5.18
CA PHE A 8 -27.23 7.38 6.50
C PHE A 8 -26.57 8.47 7.34
N LEU A 9 -25.61 9.21 6.77
CA LEU A 9 -25.00 10.38 7.41
C LEU A 9 -26.02 11.50 7.63
N ARG A 10 -26.90 11.82 6.66
CA ARG A 10 -27.97 12.82 6.85
C ARG A 10 -29.01 12.37 7.88
N GLN A 11 -29.36 11.09 7.99
CA GLN A 11 -30.32 10.62 8.99
C GLN A 11 -29.76 10.70 10.40
N PHE A 12 -28.45 10.47 10.58
CA PHE A 12 -27.79 10.69 11.87
C PHE A 12 -27.65 12.18 12.19
N ILE A 13 -27.20 12.99 11.22
CA ILE A 13 -26.98 14.44 11.39
C ILE A 13 -28.32 15.20 11.58
N HIS A 14 -29.42 14.78 10.96
CA HIS A 14 -30.74 15.40 11.16
C HIS A 14 -31.46 14.94 12.44
N LYS A 15 -31.03 13.86 13.10
CA LYS A 15 -31.63 13.43 14.38
C LYS A 15 -30.98 14.06 15.61
N THR A 16 -29.76 14.56 15.50
CA THR A 16 -29.16 15.44 16.51
C THR A 16 -29.87 16.78 16.49
N ARG A 17 -30.94 16.91 17.29
CA ARG A 17 -31.51 18.22 17.63
C ARG A 17 -30.46 18.96 18.46
N PHE A 18 -29.75 19.88 17.81
CA PHE A 18 -28.99 20.89 18.55
C PHE A 18 -30.00 21.79 19.22
N TYR A 19 -30.06 21.73 20.55
CA TYR A 19 -30.90 22.63 21.32
C TYR A 19 -30.08 23.88 21.62
N ASN A 20 -30.55 25.03 21.14
CA ASN A 20 -30.13 26.31 21.69
C ASN A 20 -30.91 26.49 22.99
N THR A 21 -30.25 26.31 24.11
CA THR A 21 -30.84 26.43 25.45
C THR A 21 -30.00 27.41 26.24
N ASP A 22 -30.63 28.21 27.12
CA ASP A 22 -30.04 29.22 28.04
C ASP A 22 -29.05 28.65 29.08
N HIS A 23 -28.36 27.56 28.76
CA HIS A 23 -27.42 26.91 29.65
C HIS A 23 -26.10 27.67 29.67
N LYS A 24 -25.66 28.00 30.89
CA LYS A 24 -24.39 28.67 31.10
C LYS A 24 -23.24 27.71 30.81
N PRO A 25 -22.15 28.17 30.18
CA PRO A 25 -20.93 27.38 30.01
C PRO A 25 -20.41 26.92 31.38
N VAL A 26 -19.99 25.66 31.43
CA VAL A 26 -19.42 25.05 32.63
C VAL A 26 -17.92 25.24 32.58
N PHE A 27 -17.31 25.71 33.67
CA PHE A 27 -15.87 25.83 33.80
C PHE A 27 -15.36 24.96 34.94
N ASN A 28 -14.09 24.55 34.85
CA ASN A 28 -13.35 24.06 36.00
C ASN A 28 -12.72 25.23 36.79
N GLU A 29 -11.92 24.87 37.78
CA GLU A 29 -11.31 25.74 38.78
C GLU A 29 -10.20 26.63 38.23
N VAL A 30 -9.68 26.28 37.05
CA VAL A 30 -8.69 27.03 36.28
C VAL A 30 -9.32 27.62 35.01
N ASN A 31 -10.62 27.93 35.04
CA ASN A 31 -11.34 28.61 33.96
C ASN A 31 -11.29 27.91 32.58
N ILE A 32 -11.02 26.61 32.52
CA ILE A 32 -11.14 25.82 31.29
C ILE A 32 -12.61 25.48 31.08
N GLN A 33 -13.13 25.78 29.89
CA GLN A 33 -14.48 25.43 29.50
C GLN A 33 -14.63 23.91 29.36
N MET A 34 -15.58 23.35 30.10
CA MET A 34 -15.84 21.92 30.18
C MET A 34 -17.09 21.56 29.36
N ILE A 35 -17.18 20.30 28.96
CA ILE A 35 -18.43 19.71 28.43
C ILE A 35 -19.56 19.77 29.47
N ASP A 36 -20.81 19.75 29.01
CA ASP A 36 -22.00 19.85 29.88
C ASP A 36 -22.03 18.82 31.03
N ARG A 37 -22.55 19.21 32.20
CA ARG A 37 -22.64 18.34 33.38
C ARG A 37 -23.50 17.09 33.13
N ARG A 38 -24.53 17.14 32.27
CA ARG A 38 -25.32 15.94 31.92
C ARG A 38 -24.49 14.97 31.10
N LEU A 39 -23.73 15.49 30.12
CA LEU A 39 -22.82 14.68 29.32
C LEU A 39 -21.70 14.09 30.18
N GLN A 40 -21.11 14.87 31.10
CA GLN A 40 -20.14 14.35 32.07
C GLN A 40 -20.75 13.20 32.89
N LYS A 41 -21.98 13.37 33.39
CA LYS A 41 -22.67 12.31 34.14
C LYS A 41 -22.89 11.06 33.30
N LEU A 42 -23.24 11.19 32.02
CA LEU A 42 -23.43 10.06 31.11
C LEU A 42 -22.10 9.35 30.81
N LEU A 43 -21.04 10.09 30.48
CA LEU A 43 -19.75 9.54 30.07
C LEU A 43 -18.98 8.89 31.23
N PHE A 44 -19.05 9.50 32.42
CA PHE A 44 -18.27 9.08 33.59
C PHE A 44 -19.10 8.34 34.66
N SER A 45 -20.42 8.25 34.49
CA SER A 45 -21.38 7.76 35.50
C SER A 45 -21.20 8.38 36.88
N LYS A 46 -20.71 9.62 36.92
CA LYS A 46 -20.46 10.37 38.15
C LYS A 46 -20.87 11.82 37.95
N SER A 47 -21.50 12.39 38.97
CA SER A 47 -21.73 13.83 39.02
C SER A 47 -20.45 14.51 39.45
N ILE A 48 -19.82 15.27 38.55
CA ILE A 48 -18.61 16.03 38.86
C ILE A 48 -19.04 17.44 39.26
N SER A 49 -18.79 17.82 40.51
CA SER A 49 -19.02 19.18 41.01
C SER A 49 -17.76 20.04 40.99
N HIS A 50 -16.59 19.43 41.19
CA HIS A 50 -15.29 20.10 41.32
C HIS A 50 -14.16 19.24 40.74
N TYR A 51 -13.08 19.87 40.26
CA TYR A 51 -11.82 19.20 39.94
C TYR A 51 -10.70 19.67 40.87
N ASN A 52 -9.84 18.73 41.24
CA ASN A 52 -8.65 19.07 42.02
C ASN A 52 -7.65 19.82 41.13
N VAL A 53 -7.23 21.00 41.57
CA VAL A 53 -6.19 21.79 40.89
C VAL A 53 -4.81 21.25 41.27
N SER A 54 -3.94 21.08 40.28
CA SER A 54 -2.53 20.74 40.51
C SER A 54 -1.70 22.02 40.51
N GLU A 55 -1.17 22.40 41.66
CA GLU A 55 -0.30 23.59 41.81
C GLU A 55 0.96 23.45 40.95
N GLU A 56 1.60 22.28 40.98
CA GLU A 56 2.77 21.98 40.14
C GLU A 56 2.49 22.18 38.64
N ALA A 57 1.35 21.70 38.14
CA ALA A 57 0.98 21.89 36.74
C ALA A 57 0.77 23.37 36.40
N CYS A 58 0.13 24.14 37.30
CA CYS A 58 -0.05 25.57 37.14
C CYS A 58 1.29 26.34 37.13
N GLU A 59 2.24 25.97 37.99
CA GLU A 59 3.59 26.55 38.02
C GLU A 59 4.37 26.27 36.72
N GLN A 60 4.33 25.02 36.23
CA GLN A 60 4.97 24.66 34.96
C GLN A 60 4.38 25.44 33.77
N LEU A 61 3.05 25.60 33.74
CA LEU A 61 2.38 26.43 32.73
C LEU A 61 2.87 27.88 32.80
N GLN A 62 3.06 28.42 34.00
CA GLN A 62 3.54 29.79 34.20
C GLN A 62 4.98 29.97 33.68
N VAL A 63 5.86 29.00 33.87
CA VAL A 63 7.23 28.99 33.29
C VAL A 63 7.18 29.10 31.76
N HIS A 64 6.18 28.51 31.13
CA HIS A 64 5.94 28.59 29.69
C HIS A 64 5.12 29.82 29.25
N GLY A 65 4.87 30.78 30.15
CA GLY A 65 4.12 32.00 29.86
C GLY A 65 2.60 31.79 29.73
N LEU A 66 2.06 30.70 30.25
CA LEU A 66 0.63 30.38 30.23
C LEU A 66 0.03 30.57 31.63
N ASN A 67 -0.86 31.57 31.78
CA ASN A 67 -1.60 31.75 33.02
C ASN A 67 -2.81 30.80 33.07
N ALA A 68 -2.77 29.79 33.93
CA ALA A 68 -3.84 28.81 34.09
C ALA A 68 -5.16 29.42 34.59
N PHE A 69 -5.14 30.56 35.29
CA PHE A 69 -6.35 31.18 35.83
C PHE A 69 -6.98 32.23 34.90
N GLU A 70 -6.30 32.60 33.82
CA GLU A 70 -6.80 33.58 32.87
C GLU A 70 -7.91 32.97 32.00
N ARG A 71 -9.09 33.61 32.02
CA ARG A 71 -10.22 33.14 31.22
C ARG A 71 -10.02 33.55 29.76
N ARG A 72 -9.78 32.56 28.90
CA ARG A 72 -9.76 32.74 27.44
C ARG A 72 -11.18 32.83 26.87
N GLN A 73 -11.27 33.22 25.60
CA GLN A 73 -12.52 33.39 24.86
C GLN A 73 -13.48 32.21 25.08
N VAL A 74 -14.72 32.51 25.44
CA VAL A 74 -15.76 31.52 25.72
C VAL A 74 -16.42 31.14 24.41
N GLU A 75 -16.44 29.86 24.08
CA GLU A 75 -17.22 29.34 22.95
C GLU A 75 -18.66 29.10 23.37
N GLU A 76 -19.62 29.30 22.47
CA GLU A 76 -21.01 28.95 22.75
C GLU A 76 -21.13 27.44 22.96
N PRO A 77 -21.65 26.96 24.11
CA PRO A 77 -21.74 25.54 24.36
C PRO A 77 -22.78 24.89 23.45
N HIS A 78 -22.35 23.90 22.67
CA HIS A 78 -23.25 23.06 21.87
C HIS A 78 -23.74 21.85 22.65
N TYR A 79 -25.05 21.61 22.63
CA TYR A 79 -25.70 20.51 23.34
C TYR A 79 -26.31 19.49 22.39
N PHE A 80 -26.10 18.21 22.69
CA PHE A 80 -26.78 17.09 22.05
C PHE A 80 -26.99 15.97 23.05
N ASP A 81 -28.14 15.31 22.95
CA ASP A 81 -28.43 14.13 23.76
C ASP A 81 -27.79 12.90 23.09
N LEU A 82 -26.91 12.23 23.83
CA LEU A 82 -26.41 10.93 23.43
C LEU A 82 -27.42 9.83 23.81
N PRO A 83 -27.54 8.76 23.00
CA PRO A 83 -28.29 7.59 23.42
C PRO A 83 -27.68 6.98 24.69
N PRO A 84 -28.47 6.19 25.46
CA PRO A 84 -27.96 5.50 26.64
C PRO A 84 -26.73 4.65 26.30
N LEU A 85 -25.69 4.74 27.13
CA LEU A 85 -24.53 3.87 27.03
C LEU A 85 -24.89 2.44 27.44
N ARG A 86 -24.17 1.47 26.89
CA ARG A 86 -24.18 0.07 27.33
C ARG A 86 -23.17 -0.06 28.47
N GLY A 87 -23.62 -0.29 29.69
CA GLY A 87 -22.75 -0.31 30.87
C GLY A 87 -22.55 1.09 31.49
N SER A 88 -21.60 1.19 32.41
CA SER A 88 -21.44 2.37 33.28
C SER A 88 -20.40 3.38 32.81
N ASN A 89 -19.71 3.17 31.69
CA ASN A 89 -18.79 4.16 31.15
C ASN A 89 -18.51 3.89 29.67
N ILE A 90 -17.83 4.83 29.03
CA ILE A 90 -17.43 4.74 27.63
C ILE A 90 -16.66 3.44 27.34
N LYS A 91 -15.73 3.05 28.22
CA LYS A 91 -14.94 1.82 28.02
C LYS A 91 -15.84 0.59 27.96
N GLN A 92 -16.73 0.40 28.95
CA GLN A 92 -17.67 -0.72 28.97
C GLN A 92 -18.60 -0.71 27.75
N HIS A 93 -19.02 0.47 27.30
CA HIS A 93 -19.85 0.60 26.10
C HIS A 93 -19.16 0.07 24.85
N PHE A 94 -17.91 0.49 24.62
CA PHE A 94 -17.13 0.00 23.48
C PHE A 94 -16.72 -1.47 23.64
N ASP A 95 -16.40 -1.93 24.86
CA ASP A 95 -16.13 -3.33 25.15
C ASP A 95 -17.34 -4.20 24.76
N SER A 96 -18.54 -3.82 25.20
CA SER A 96 -19.78 -4.57 24.92
C SER A 96 -20.12 -4.58 23.43
N ILE A 97 -20.09 -3.42 22.76
CA ILE A 97 -20.38 -3.35 21.33
C ILE A 97 -19.38 -4.21 20.54
N ALA A 98 -18.10 -4.06 20.82
CA ALA A 98 -17.08 -4.82 20.11
C ALA A 98 -17.16 -6.33 20.38
N ALA A 99 -17.47 -6.73 21.61
CA ALA A 99 -17.70 -8.13 21.95
C ALA A 99 -18.87 -8.71 21.15
N ASP A 100 -20.02 -8.02 21.13
CA ASP A 100 -21.21 -8.45 20.40
C ASP A 100 -20.93 -8.62 18.90
N LEU A 101 -20.25 -7.64 18.31
CA LEU A 101 -19.97 -7.59 16.88
C LEU A 101 -18.88 -8.60 16.45
N SER A 102 -17.87 -8.84 17.29
CA SER A 102 -16.79 -9.81 17.00
C SER A 102 -17.18 -11.26 17.29
N LYS A 103 -18.08 -11.50 18.25
CA LYS A 103 -18.49 -12.84 18.71
C LYS A 103 -18.78 -13.84 17.58
N PRO A 104 -19.63 -13.56 16.58
CA PRO A 104 -19.95 -14.56 15.55
C PRO A 104 -18.71 -15.01 14.77
N TYR A 105 -17.81 -14.08 14.43
CA TYR A 105 -16.59 -14.41 13.68
C TYR A 105 -15.54 -15.11 14.56
N LEU A 106 -15.42 -14.74 15.83
CA LEU A 106 -14.56 -15.46 16.78
C LEU A 106 -15.01 -16.90 16.99
N GLU A 107 -16.32 -17.15 17.06
CA GLU A 107 -16.90 -18.48 17.14
C GLU A 107 -16.59 -19.30 15.89
N LEU A 108 -16.74 -18.71 14.69
CA LEU A 108 -16.36 -19.32 13.42
C LEU A 108 -14.87 -19.70 13.38
N ILE A 109 -13.96 -18.78 13.71
CA ILE A 109 -12.52 -19.04 13.67
C ILE A 109 -12.12 -20.18 14.64
N ARG A 110 -12.81 -20.32 15.78
CA ARG A 110 -12.59 -21.43 16.73
C ARG A 110 -12.99 -22.80 16.17
N LEU A 111 -13.84 -22.86 15.15
CA LEU A 111 -14.21 -24.11 14.48
C LEU A 111 -13.12 -24.59 13.52
N LEU A 112 -12.21 -23.71 13.08
CA LEU A 112 -11.08 -24.09 12.24
C LEU A 112 -10.04 -24.85 13.07
N LYS A 113 -9.99 -26.17 12.89
CA LYS A 113 -9.09 -27.08 13.62
C LYS A 113 -8.02 -27.64 12.66
N SER A 114 -7.99 -28.96 12.49
CA SER A 114 -7.20 -29.63 11.47
C SER A 114 -7.97 -29.65 10.16
N LEU A 115 -7.26 -29.44 9.05
CA LEU A 115 -7.81 -29.66 7.72
C LEU A 115 -7.93 -31.17 7.45
N PRO A 116 -8.91 -31.61 6.65
CA PRO A 116 -8.96 -32.98 6.16
C PRO A 116 -7.79 -33.28 5.22
N GLU A 117 -7.54 -34.56 4.96
CA GLU A 117 -6.52 -34.98 4.00
C GLU A 117 -6.74 -34.30 2.64
N ILE A 118 -5.64 -33.82 2.05
CA ILE A 118 -5.68 -33.18 0.75
C ILE A 118 -6.09 -34.19 -0.34
N PRO A 119 -7.02 -33.84 -1.25
CA PRO A 119 -7.38 -34.71 -2.36
C PRO A 119 -6.17 -35.02 -3.25
N MET A 120 -5.96 -36.31 -3.55
CA MET A 120 -4.89 -36.72 -4.48
C MET A 120 -5.25 -36.45 -5.94
N LYS A 121 -6.55 -36.38 -6.28
CA LYS A 121 -7.05 -36.12 -7.63
C LYS A 121 -8.08 -35.01 -7.60
N TRP A 122 -7.82 -33.98 -8.41
CA TRP A 122 -8.70 -32.83 -8.57
C TRP A 122 -9.39 -32.89 -9.93
N GLN A 123 -10.68 -32.56 -9.94
CA GLN A 123 -11.53 -32.54 -11.13
C GLN A 123 -11.68 -31.12 -11.65
N MET A 124 -11.45 -30.93 -12.95
CA MET A 124 -11.58 -29.63 -13.62
C MET A 124 -13.04 -29.38 -14.03
N ILE A 125 -13.92 -29.21 -13.05
CA ILE A 125 -15.35 -28.99 -13.26
C ILE A 125 -15.67 -27.49 -13.04
N PRO A 126 -16.33 -26.80 -13.99
CA PRO A 126 -16.71 -25.40 -13.81
C PRO A 126 -17.56 -25.15 -12.55
N GLY A 127 -17.21 -24.09 -11.82
CA GLY A 127 -17.82 -23.73 -10.54
C GLY A 127 -17.17 -24.47 -9.36
N TRP A 128 -17.84 -24.51 -8.22
CA TRP A 128 -17.33 -25.15 -7.02
C TRP A 128 -17.53 -26.67 -7.03
N THR A 129 -16.48 -27.39 -6.65
CA THR A 129 -16.49 -28.81 -6.34
C THR A 129 -15.96 -29.01 -4.92
N ALA A 130 -16.74 -29.66 -4.07
CA ALA A 130 -16.36 -30.05 -2.72
C ALA A 130 -15.73 -31.45 -2.72
N TYR A 131 -14.69 -31.64 -1.91
CA TYR A 131 -13.97 -32.89 -1.74
C TYR A 131 -13.98 -33.29 -0.26
N VAL A 132 -14.57 -34.44 0.03
CA VAL A 132 -14.77 -34.95 1.39
C VAL A 132 -14.46 -36.44 1.40
N ASN A 133 -13.51 -36.86 2.25
CA ASN A 133 -13.16 -38.28 2.46
C ASN A 133 -12.91 -39.06 1.15
N GLY A 134 -12.19 -38.45 0.20
CA GLY A 134 -11.88 -39.05 -1.11
C GLY A 134 -13.01 -39.02 -2.14
N SER A 135 -14.21 -38.60 -1.77
CA SER A 135 -15.34 -38.36 -2.70
C SER A 135 -15.40 -36.89 -3.10
N PHE A 136 -16.04 -36.59 -4.23
CA PHE A 136 -16.27 -35.22 -4.67
C PHE A 136 -17.70 -35.02 -5.20
N PHE A 137 -18.24 -33.81 -5.04
CA PHE A 137 -19.55 -33.42 -5.56
C PHE A 137 -19.60 -31.92 -5.85
N LYS A 138 -20.43 -31.52 -6.81
CA LYS A 138 -20.61 -30.11 -7.18
C LYS A 138 -21.43 -29.40 -6.11
N VAL A 139 -21.05 -28.17 -5.80
CA VAL A 139 -21.80 -27.27 -4.89
C VAL A 139 -21.92 -25.90 -5.54
N ASP A 140 -22.92 -25.12 -5.14
CA ASP A 140 -23.09 -23.74 -5.63
C ASP A 140 -22.12 -22.77 -4.94
N ALA A 141 -21.81 -23.06 -3.68
CA ALA A 141 -20.87 -22.32 -2.84
C ALA A 141 -20.29 -23.25 -1.76
N PRO A 142 -19.17 -22.90 -1.12
CA PRO A 142 -18.63 -23.66 0.01
C PRO A 142 -19.65 -23.76 1.16
N LEU A 143 -19.78 -24.97 1.72
CA LEU A 143 -20.83 -25.29 2.69
C LEU A 143 -20.54 -24.74 4.09
N GLU A 144 -19.26 -24.59 4.45
CA GLU A 144 -18.87 -24.04 5.75
C GLU A 144 -18.79 -22.51 5.75
N ASP A 145 -18.94 -21.95 6.95
CA ASP A 145 -18.87 -20.50 7.18
C ASP A 145 -17.47 -20.02 7.58
N VAL A 146 -16.49 -20.91 7.73
CA VAL A 146 -15.08 -20.55 7.95
C VAL A 146 -14.18 -21.34 7.01
N LEU A 147 -13.39 -20.62 6.23
CA LEU A 147 -12.61 -21.17 5.13
C LEU A 147 -11.25 -20.48 5.03
N VAL A 148 -10.20 -21.23 4.75
CA VAL A 148 -8.95 -20.69 4.21
C VAL A 148 -9.10 -20.63 2.70
N PHE A 149 -8.73 -19.53 2.06
CA PHE A 149 -8.97 -19.28 0.63
C PHE A 149 -7.78 -18.65 -0.07
N ASP A 150 -7.58 -19.05 -1.33
CA ASP A 150 -6.55 -18.50 -2.23
C ASP A 150 -7.05 -18.59 -3.69
N THR A 151 -6.67 -17.65 -4.56
CA THR A 151 -7.08 -17.65 -5.97
C THR A 151 -5.99 -17.22 -6.95
N GLU A 152 -6.04 -17.82 -8.14
CA GLU A 152 -5.09 -17.58 -9.22
C GLU A 152 -5.77 -16.95 -10.43
N VAL A 153 -5.04 -16.06 -11.12
CA VAL A 153 -5.49 -15.38 -12.33
C VAL A 153 -4.48 -15.57 -13.47
N LEU A 154 -4.94 -15.51 -14.71
CA LEU A 154 -4.08 -15.43 -15.89
C LEU A 154 -3.87 -13.97 -16.28
N VAL A 155 -2.84 -13.34 -15.71
CA VAL A 155 -2.57 -11.88 -15.82
C VAL A 155 -2.46 -11.36 -17.25
N THR A 156 -2.01 -12.20 -18.20
CA THR A 156 -1.90 -11.84 -19.62
C THR A 156 -3.25 -11.74 -20.31
N GLU A 157 -4.28 -12.41 -19.77
CA GLU A 157 -5.62 -12.45 -20.34
C GLU A 157 -6.57 -11.48 -19.66
N SER A 158 -6.71 -11.57 -18.33
CA SER A 158 -7.63 -10.72 -17.56
C SER A 158 -7.32 -10.75 -16.06
N CYS A 159 -7.98 -9.87 -15.30
CA CYS A 159 -7.95 -9.89 -13.84
C CYS A 159 -8.98 -10.84 -13.20
N ALA A 160 -9.78 -11.56 -14.00
CA ALA A 160 -10.77 -12.51 -13.51
C ALA A 160 -10.10 -13.73 -12.85
N PRO A 161 -10.73 -14.32 -11.81
CA PRO A 161 -10.26 -15.57 -11.24
C PRO A 161 -10.34 -16.70 -12.27
N VAL A 162 -9.33 -17.56 -12.26
CA VAL A 162 -9.21 -18.71 -13.15
C VAL A 162 -9.38 -20.00 -12.38
N ILE A 163 -8.70 -20.11 -11.23
CA ILE A 163 -8.84 -21.20 -10.28
C ILE A 163 -8.88 -20.59 -8.88
N ALA A 164 -9.65 -21.18 -7.99
CA ALA A 164 -9.60 -20.84 -6.57
C ALA A 164 -9.67 -22.11 -5.72
N VAL A 165 -8.98 -22.11 -4.59
CA VAL A 165 -8.98 -23.23 -3.65
C VAL A 165 -9.46 -22.71 -2.30
N ALA A 166 -10.36 -23.46 -1.68
CA ALA A 166 -10.73 -23.23 -0.29
C ALA A 166 -10.57 -24.50 0.55
N ALA A 167 -10.31 -24.34 1.84
CA ALA A 167 -10.22 -25.43 2.79
C ALA A 167 -10.98 -25.09 4.07
N SER A 168 -11.83 -26.00 4.53
CA SER A 168 -12.49 -25.97 5.83
C SER A 168 -12.03 -27.15 6.69
N THR A 169 -12.53 -27.23 7.93
CA THR A 169 -12.32 -28.41 8.79
C THR A 169 -12.93 -29.69 8.20
N ASN A 170 -13.91 -29.59 7.29
CA ASN A 170 -14.65 -30.74 6.78
C ASN A 170 -14.33 -31.09 5.31
N ALA A 171 -13.91 -30.11 4.51
CA ALA A 171 -13.79 -30.28 3.06
C ALA A 171 -12.68 -29.42 2.46
N TRP A 172 -12.14 -29.92 1.35
CA TRP A 172 -11.41 -29.11 0.39
C TRP A 172 -12.33 -28.71 -0.75
N TYR A 173 -12.09 -27.55 -1.35
CA TYR A 173 -12.89 -27.02 -2.44
C TYR A 173 -12.00 -26.56 -3.58
N LEU A 174 -12.41 -26.86 -4.80
CA LEU A 174 -11.85 -26.29 -6.02
C LEU A 174 -12.94 -25.54 -6.77
N TRP A 175 -12.68 -24.28 -7.04
CA TRP A 175 -13.46 -23.51 -8.00
C TRP A 175 -12.68 -23.43 -9.31
N VAL A 176 -13.33 -23.77 -10.42
CA VAL A 176 -12.76 -23.61 -11.75
C VAL A 176 -13.60 -22.62 -12.54
N SER A 177 -12.93 -21.60 -13.09
CA SER A 177 -13.60 -20.60 -13.92
C SER A 177 -14.17 -21.26 -15.18
N PRO A 178 -15.45 -21.02 -15.52
CA PRO A 178 -16.00 -21.43 -16.81
C PRO A 178 -15.19 -20.90 -18.00
N ARG A 179 -14.51 -19.76 -17.81
CA ARG A 179 -13.67 -19.12 -18.82
C ARG A 179 -12.43 -19.94 -19.17
N LEU A 180 -11.87 -20.69 -18.20
CA LEU A 180 -10.69 -21.53 -18.42
C LEU A 180 -10.95 -22.67 -19.40
N LEU A 181 -12.19 -23.15 -19.44
CA LEU A 181 -12.61 -24.30 -20.25
C LEU A 181 -13.36 -23.87 -21.52
N SER A 182 -13.59 -22.56 -21.70
CA SER A 182 -14.25 -22.04 -22.88
C SER A 182 -13.31 -22.02 -24.09
N ILE A 183 -13.84 -22.39 -25.26
CA ILE A 183 -13.12 -22.38 -26.55
C ILE A 183 -13.12 -20.95 -27.16
N THR A 184 -13.85 -20.00 -26.56
CA THR A 184 -13.99 -18.63 -27.06
C THR A 184 -12.74 -17.79 -26.79
N LYS A 185 -12.54 -16.73 -27.60
CA LYS A 185 -11.42 -15.79 -27.43
C LYS A 185 -11.36 -15.19 -26.01
N PRO A 186 -10.15 -14.92 -25.49
CA PRO A 186 -9.98 -14.30 -24.17
C PRO A 186 -10.70 -12.95 -24.08
N MET A 187 -11.57 -12.77 -23.09
CA MET A 187 -12.23 -11.49 -22.82
C MET A 187 -11.42 -10.69 -21.79
N LYS A 188 -11.10 -9.42 -22.05
CA LYS A 188 -10.43 -8.60 -21.04
C LYS A 188 -11.39 -8.08 -19.96
N SER A 189 -12.67 -7.93 -20.30
CA SER A 189 -13.70 -7.49 -19.37
C SER A 189 -14.04 -8.58 -18.35
N VAL A 190 -14.35 -8.14 -17.13
CA VAL A 190 -14.80 -8.99 -16.03
C VAL A 190 -16.20 -8.55 -15.62
N SER A 191 -17.12 -9.50 -15.54
CA SER A 191 -18.48 -9.34 -15.06
C SER A 191 -18.66 -10.01 -13.70
N MET A 192 -19.76 -9.73 -12.98
CA MET A 192 -20.03 -10.40 -11.71
C MET A 192 -20.16 -11.92 -11.85
N ALA A 193 -20.61 -12.43 -13.00
CA ALA A 193 -20.72 -13.86 -13.26
C ALA A 193 -19.36 -14.57 -13.40
N ASP A 194 -18.28 -13.79 -13.59
CA ASP A 194 -16.92 -14.31 -13.67
C ASP A 194 -16.24 -14.42 -12.29
N LEU A 195 -16.89 -13.94 -11.23
CA LEU A 195 -16.34 -13.89 -9.88
C LEU A 195 -16.74 -15.11 -9.05
N VAL A 196 -15.95 -15.39 -8.01
CA VAL A 196 -16.18 -16.50 -7.09
C VAL A 196 -17.30 -16.14 -6.11
N SER A 197 -18.36 -16.96 -6.03
CA SER A 197 -19.45 -16.80 -5.06
C SER A 197 -19.20 -17.65 -3.82
N PHE A 198 -19.53 -17.13 -2.64
CA PHE A 198 -19.36 -17.81 -1.36
C PHE A 198 -20.67 -18.01 -0.59
N TYR A 199 -21.74 -17.37 -1.03
CA TYR A 199 -23.10 -17.70 -0.66
C TYR A 199 -23.79 -18.42 -1.81
N SER A 200 -24.70 -19.33 -1.48
CA SER A 200 -25.60 -19.92 -2.46
C SER A 200 -26.67 -18.88 -2.86
N ASN A 201 -27.23 -19.02 -4.06
CA ASN A 201 -28.24 -18.09 -4.60
C ASN A 201 -29.52 -18.00 -3.76
N HIS A 202 -29.73 -18.92 -2.81
CA HIS A 202 -30.88 -18.98 -1.91
C HIS A 202 -30.57 -18.57 -0.47
N ALA A 203 -29.31 -18.24 -0.16
CA ALA A 203 -28.90 -17.87 1.18
C ALA A 203 -29.10 -16.37 1.46
N HIS A 204 -29.38 -16.04 2.72
CA HIS A 204 -29.31 -14.66 3.18
C HIS A 204 -27.85 -14.23 3.27
N PHE A 205 -27.44 -13.28 2.43
CA PHE A 205 -26.07 -12.74 2.41
C PHE A 205 -25.64 -12.07 3.73
N SER A 206 -26.56 -11.85 4.68
CA SER A 206 -26.28 -11.27 6.00
C SER A 206 -25.73 -12.26 7.03
N HIS A 207 -25.77 -13.58 6.77
CA HIS A 207 -25.25 -14.58 7.70
C HIS A 207 -23.72 -14.48 7.82
N PRO A 208 -23.13 -14.54 9.03
CA PRO A 208 -21.69 -14.44 9.22
C PRO A 208 -20.91 -15.52 8.46
N LYS A 209 -19.93 -15.10 7.65
CA LYS A 209 -18.97 -15.98 6.98
C LYS A 209 -17.58 -15.37 7.09
N CYS A 210 -16.58 -16.17 7.43
CA CYS A 210 -15.21 -15.74 7.67
C CYS A 210 -14.25 -16.39 6.68
N VAL A 211 -13.62 -15.58 5.83
CA VAL A 211 -12.61 -16.04 4.86
C VAL A 211 -11.23 -15.65 5.36
N ILE A 212 -10.33 -16.62 5.49
CA ILE A 212 -8.97 -16.43 5.98
C ILE A 212 -8.02 -16.57 4.80
N GLY A 213 -7.13 -15.60 4.62
CA GLY A 213 -6.17 -15.59 3.52
C GLY A 213 -4.83 -14.99 3.94
N HIS A 214 -3.88 -14.96 3.02
CA HIS A 214 -2.62 -14.26 3.20
C HIS A 214 -2.50 -13.19 2.12
N PHE A 215 -2.46 -11.92 2.51
CA PHE A 215 -2.63 -10.80 1.60
C PHE A 215 -4.00 -10.82 0.88
N VAL A 216 -5.04 -11.06 1.68
CA VAL A 216 -6.42 -11.36 1.23
C VAL A 216 -7.05 -10.31 0.30
N SER A 217 -6.54 -9.08 0.26
CA SER A 217 -7.06 -8.03 -0.63
C SER A 217 -6.94 -8.40 -2.10
N TYR A 218 -5.94 -9.20 -2.45
CA TYR A 218 -5.76 -9.73 -3.81
C TYR A 218 -6.90 -10.69 -4.19
N ASP A 219 -7.19 -11.65 -3.30
CA ASP A 219 -8.22 -12.68 -3.48
C ASP A 219 -9.63 -12.12 -3.36
N ARG A 220 -9.83 -11.23 -2.37
CA ARG A 220 -11.10 -10.53 -2.08
C ARG A 220 -11.65 -9.83 -3.32
N ALA A 221 -10.78 -9.22 -4.13
CA ALA A 221 -11.17 -8.56 -5.38
C ALA A 221 -11.67 -9.53 -6.48
N ARG A 222 -11.67 -10.84 -6.23
CA ARG A 222 -12.20 -11.89 -7.13
C ARG A 222 -13.47 -12.52 -6.59
N ILE A 223 -13.99 -12.03 -5.48
CA ILE A 223 -15.20 -12.52 -4.83
C ILE A 223 -16.39 -11.67 -5.25
N MET A 224 -17.49 -12.31 -5.63
CA MET A 224 -18.69 -11.66 -6.15
C MET A 224 -19.34 -10.74 -5.11
N GLU A 225 -19.43 -11.21 -3.87
CA GLU A 225 -20.10 -10.54 -2.75
C GLU A 225 -19.52 -9.16 -2.45
N GLU A 226 -18.24 -8.95 -2.74
CA GLU A 226 -17.53 -7.69 -2.53
C GLU A 226 -17.90 -6.59 -3.54
N TYR A 227 -18.76 -6.93 -4.49
CA TYR A 227 -19.32 -6.00 -5.46
C TYR A 227 -20.83 -5.78 -5.27
N LEU A 228 -21.44 -6.45 -4.29
CA LEU A 228 -22.84 -6.24 -3.92
C LEU A 228 -23.01 -4.86 -3.26
N THR A 229 -24.17 -4.25 -3.49
CA THR A 229 -24.51 -2.95 -2.90
C THR A 229 -25.02 -3.07 -1.48
N GLU A 230 -25.66 -4.19 -1.18
CA GLU A 230 -26.16 -4.51 0.15
C GLU A 230 -25.03 -5.14 0.98
N PRO A 231 -24.90 -4.78 2.25
CA PRO A 231 -23.86 -5.34 3.11
C PRO A 231 -24.07 -6.84 3.31
N THR A 232 -22.96 -7.58 3.26
CA THR A 232 -22.93 -9.01 3.56
C THR A 232 -22.38 -9.27 4.97
N GLY A 233 -22.64 -10.47 5.49
CA GLY A 233 -22.02 -11.01 6.70
C GLY A 233 -20.63 -11.57 6.45
N MET A 234 -20.06 -11.40 5.25
CA MET A 234 -18.71 -11.87 4.95
C MET A 234 -17.68 -10.95 5.59
N ARG A 235 -16.68 -11.53 6.26
CA ARG A 235 -15.51 -10.81 6.77
C ARG A 235 -14.24 -11.56 6.44
N PHE A 236 -13.14 -10.82 6.32
CA PHE A 236 -11.84 -11.37 5.98
C PHE A 236 -10.87 -11.27 7.14
N VAL A 237 -10.07 -12.31 7.32
CA VAL A 237 -8.93 -12.31 8.23
C VAL A 237 -7.67 -12.48 7.40
N ASP A 238 -6.85 -11.44 7.37
CA ASP A 238 -5.58 -11.43 6.66
C ASP A 238 -4.43 -11.83 7.58
N THR A 239 -3.86 -13.01 7.35
CA THR A 239 -2.72 -13.51 8.11
C THR A 239 -1.46 -12.66 7.93
N MET A 240 -1.30 -11.95 6.81
CA MET A 240 -0.20 -10.99 6.64
C MET A 240 -0.37 -9.80 7.59
N SER A 241 -1.58 -9.23 7.66
CA SER A 241 -1.91 -8.15 8.60
C SER A 241 -1.74 -8.58 10.07
N LEU A 242 -2.20 -9.78 10.44
CA LEU A 242 -1.99 -10.31 11.79
C LEU A 242 -0.49 -10.44 12.11
N HIS A 243 0.32 -10.93 11.16
CA HIS A 243 1.75 -11.02 11.32
C HIS A 243 2.38 -9.63 11.51
N ILE A 244 2.01 -8.64 10.71
CA ILE A 244 2.53 -7.27 10.85
C ILE A 244 2.23 -6.71 12.25
N CYS A 245 1.04 -6.98 12.80
CA CYS A 245 0.68 -6.57 14.16
C CYS A 245 1.56 -7.24 15.22
N VAL A 246 1.92 -8.52 15.05
CA VAL A 246 2.64 -9.31 16.07
C VAL A 246 4.16 -9.21 15.92
N SER A 247 4.69 -9.40 14.72
CA SER A 247 6.13 -9.52 14.44
C SER A 247 6.56 -8.70 13.21
N GLY A 248 5.80 -7.65 12.87
CA GLY A 248 6.12 -6.75 11.77
C GLY A 248 7.37 -5.90 12.02
N LEU A 249 7.99 -5.48 10.92
CA LEU A 249 9.24 -4.72 10.93
C LEU A 249 9.02 -3.29 10.43
N THR A 250 9.69 -2.32 11.06
CA THR A 250 9.83 -0.96 10.49
C THR A 250 10.68 -0.98 9.22
N SER A 251 10.64 0.07 8.40
CA SER A 251 11.42 0.16 7.15
C SER A 251 12.92 -0.07 7.36
N THR A 252 13.51 0.53 8.40
CA THR A 252 14.93 0.34 8.74
C THR A 252 15.21 -1.08 9.18
N GLN A 253 14.37 -1.63 10.07
CA GLN A 253 14.51 -3.01 10.55
C GLN A 253 14.35 -4.03 9.41
N ARG A 254 13.47 -3.77 8.44
CA ARG A 254 13.29 -4.62 7.26
C ARG A 254 14.57 -4.70 6.42
N ASN A 255 15.24 -3.57 6.21
CA ASN A 255 16.50 -3.54 5.48
C ASN A 255 17.62 -4.25 6.25
N LEU A 256 17.66 -4.11 7.58
CA LEU A 256 18.59 -4.83 8.44
C LEU A 256 18.32 -6.34 8.43
N LYS A 257 17.05 -6.76 8.51
CA LYS A 257 16.63 -8.16 8.39
C LYS A 257 17.06 -8.76 7.05
N LEU A 258 16.80 -8.06 5.95
CA LEU A 258 17.26 -8.48 4.61
C LEU A 258 18.78 -8.58 4.51
N ALA A 259 19.51 -7.63 5.10
CA ALA A 259 20.97 -7.70 5.15
C ALA A 259 21.44 -8.90 5.98
N SER A 260 20.81 -9.16 7.13
CA SER A 260 21.11 -10.29 8.00
C SER A 260 20.84 -11.63 7.33
N ASP A 261 19.65 -11.81 6.74
CA ASP A 261 19.23 -13.05 6.09
C ASP A 261 20.11 -13.37 4.86
N LYS A 262 20.72 -12.35 4.25
CA LYS A 262 21.70 -12.49 3.15
C LYS A 262 23.16 -12.46 3.61
N HIS A 263 23.42 -12.41 4.92
CA HIS A 263 24.75 -12.28 5.51
C HIS A 263 25.58 -11.08 4.98
N LEU A 264 24.92 -9.97 4.64
CA LEU A 264 25.50 -8.73 4.10
C LEU A 264 25.93 -7.75 5.20
N TYR A 265 26.64 -8.23 6.23
CA TYR A 265 27.06 -7.44 7.39
C TYR A 265 28.08 -6.34 7.06
N ASN A 266 28.70 -6.40 5.89
CA ASN A 266 29.70 -5.44 5.45
C ASN A 266 29.12 -4.16 4.82
N ASN A 267 27.81 -4.11 4.57
CA ASN A 267 27.19 -2.96 3.94
C ASN A 267 27.18 -1.73 4.89
N LYS A 268 27.13 -0.53 4.29
CA LYS A 268 27.16 0.73 5.04
C LYS A 268 26.03 0.82 6.07
N LEU A 269 24.82 0.40 5.69
CA LEU A 269 23.64 0.43 6.57
C LEU A 269 23.86 -0.36 7.87
N TRP A 270 24.35 -1.60 7.78
CA TRP A 270 24.58 -2.47 8.94
C TRP A 270 25.68 -1.90 9.82
N LYS A 271 26.78 -1.44 9.21
CA LYS A 271 27.90 -0.82 9.95
C LYS A 271 27.48 0.45 10.68
N ASP A 272 26.76 1.35 10.00
CA ASP A 272 26.26 2.59 10.57
C ASP A 272 25.28 2.30 11.73
N PHE A 273 24.39 1.31 11.56
CA PHE A 273 23.46 0.90 12.61
C PHE A 273 24.17 0.33 13.84
N VAL A 274 25.10 -0.61 13.64
CA VAL A 274 25.87 -1.21 14.75
C VAL A 274 26.72 -0.15 15.45
N ALA A 275 27.31 0.78 14.71
CA ALA A 275 28.09 1.88 15.28
C ALA A 275 27.23 2.84 16.14
N ASP A 276 26.05 3.26 15.65
CA ASP A 276 25.10 4.10 16.43
C ASP A 276 24.51 3.35 17.62
N HIS A 277 24.22 2.06 17.46
CA HIS A 277 23.72 1.24 18.55
C HIS A 277 24.77 1.09 19.67
N ASN A 278 26.01 0.79 19.31
CA ASN A 278 27.13 0.65 20.26
C ASN A 278 27.55 1.98 20.91
N SER A 279 27.30 3.12 20.26
CA SER A 279 27.58 4.43 20.87
C SER A 279 26.56 4.82 21.93
N ARG A 280 25.30 4.36 21.78
CA ARG A 280 24.20 4.65 22.74
C ARG A 280 24.15 3.70 23.93
N LYS A 281 24.56 2.44 23.76
CA LYS A 281 24.73 1.47 24.84
C LYS A 281 26.22 1.23 25.01
N GLY A 282 26.81 1.72 26.10
CA GLY A 282 28.22 1.53 26.44
C GLY A 282 28.63 0.08 26.77
N SER A 283 28.10 -0.93 26.08
CA SER A 283 28.43 -2.36 26.19
C SER A 283 28.33 -3.05 24.83
N SER A 284 29.31 -3.91 24.54
CA SER A 284 29.40 -4.78 23.37
C SER A 284 28.53 -6.05 23.52
N ASP A 285 27.27 -5.91 23.90
CA ASP A 285 26.38 -7.07 24.05
C ASP A 285 25.77 -7.50 22.72
N ALA A 286 26.07 -8.74 22.33
CA ALA A 286 25.50 -9.44 21.18
C ALA A 286 23.98 -9.70 21.32
N GLU A 287 23.38 -9.46 22.50
CA GLU A 287 21.94 -9.58 22.78
C GLU A 287 21.07 -8.49 22.10
N SER A 288 21.66 -7.46 21.50
CA SER A 288 20.87 -6.35 20.92
C SER A 288 20.15 -6.66 19.59
N LEU A 289 20.45 -7.78 18.95
CA LEU A 289 19.90 -8.17 17.66
C LEU A 289 18.92 -9.35 17.74
N ASP A 290 18.53 -9.78 18.94
CA ASP A 290 17.64 -10.94 19.10
C ASP A 290 16.26 -10.75 18.45
N TRP A 291 15.79 -9.50 18.35
CA TRP A 291 14.57 -9.19 17.60
C TRP A 291 14.62 -9.63 16.12
N ILE A 292 15.81 -9.78 15.52
CA ILE A 292 15.97 -10.29 14.14
C ILE A 292 15.53 -11.76 14.02
N LYS A 293 15.62 -12.51 15.12
CA LYS A 293 15.20 -13.93 15.18
C LYS A 293 13.68 -14.04 15.38
N ASP A 294 13.10 -13.12 16.15
CA ASP A 294 11.67 -13.14 16.52
C ASP A 294 10.75 -12.41 15.52
N ALA A 295 11.32 -11.90 14.43
CA ALA A 295 10.60 -11.18 13.39
C ALA A 295 10.97 -11.68 11.99
N SER A 296 10.07 -11.47 11.04
CA SER A 296 10.26 -11.89 9.67
C SER A 296 9.72 -10.86 8.68
N LEU A 297 10.00 -11.09 7.40
CA LEU A 297 9.39 -10.32 6.33
C LEU A 297 7.96 -10.82 6.11
N ASN A 298 7.18 -10.02 5.40
CA ASN A 298 5.74 -10.25 5.29
C ASN A 298 5.34 -11.34 4.27
N SER A 299 6.28 -12.04 3.63
CA SER A 299 5.90 -13.05 2.63
C SER A 299 5.29 -14.26 3.33
N LEU A 300 4.35 -14.97 2.69
CA LEU A 300 3.76 -16.18 3.26
C LEU A 300 4.84 -17.19 3.67
N LEU A 301 5.91 -17.26 2.89
CA LEU A 301 7.06 -18.11 3.16
C LEU A 301 7.75 -17.75 4.48
N ASP A 302 8.08 -16.48 4.66
CA ASP A 302 8.80 -15.97 5.83
C ASP A 302 7.92 -16.02 7.08
N VAL A 303 6.62 -15.77 6.92
CA VAL A 303 5.61 -15.90 7.98
C VAL A 303 5.44 -17.36 8.39
N PHE A 304 5.35 -18.28 7.43
CA PHE A 304 5.29 -19.72 7.70
C PHE A 304 6.55 -20.20 8.42
N LYS A 305 7.74 -19.81 7.96
CA LYS A 305 9.01 -20.14 8.62
C LYS A 305 9.03 -19.67 10.07
N LEU A 306 8.63 -18.42 10.32
CA LEU A 306 8.64 -17.83 11.65
C LEU A 306 7.69 -18.56 12.62
N TYR A 307 6.42 -18.70 12.25
CA TYR A 307 5.42 -19.22 13.19
C TYR A 307 5.38 -20.74 13.24
N CYS A 308 5.58 -21.43 12.12
CA CYS A 308 5.56 -22.89 12.07
C CYS A 308 6.93 -23.52 12.36
N GLN A 309 7.99 -22.73 12.48
CA GLN A 309 9.38 -23.18 12.73
C GLN A 309 9.83 -24.30 11.79
N LYS A 310 9.38 -24.21 10.53
CA LYS A 310 9.63 -25.20 9.50
C LYS A 310 10.12 -24.51 8.25
N GLU A 311 11.07 -25.14 7.58
CA GLU A 311 11.33 -24.75 6.20
C GLU A 311 10.08 -25.04 5.35
N PRO A 312 9.69 -24.11 4.49
CA PRO A 312 8.60 -24.29 3.57
C PRO A 312 8.94 -25.46 2.66
N TYR A 313 7.92 -26.22 2.29
CA TYR A 313 8.04 -27.39 1.44
C TYR A 313 8.37 -26.95 -0.01
N GLN A 314 9.59 -26.48 -0.24
CA GLN A 314 10.07 -26.05 -1.55
C GLN A 314 10.83 -27.19 -2.23
N ASN A 315 10.14 -28.30 -2.49
CA ASN A 315 10.57 -29.25 -3.51
C ASN A 315 9.48 -29.35 -4.58
N LYS A 316 9.83 -29.07 -5.84
CA LYS A 316 8.88 -28.89 -6.95
C LYS A 316 8.04 -30.13 -7.28
N ASP A 317 8.40 -31.31 -6.77
CA ASP A 317 7.76 -32.59 -7.11
C ASP A 317 6.83 -33.18 -6.03
N LEU A 318 6.72 -32.59 -4.83
CA LEU A 318 5.94 -33.17 -3.71
C LEU A 318 4.86 -32.20 -3.22
N ARG A 319 3.79 -32.09 -4.02
CA ARG A 319 2.51 -31.47 -3.64
C ARG A 319 1.59 -32.41 -2.85
N SER A 320 1.99 -33.67 -2.63
CA SER A 320 1.28 -34.62 -1.77
C SER A 320 2.02 -34.85 -0.46
N THR A 321 1.33 -34.57 0.65
CA THR A 321 1.60 -34.95 2.07
C THR A 321 1.70 -33.73 2.98
N PHE A 322 0.55 -33.10 3.24
CA PHE A 322 0.39 -32.08 4.28
C PHE A 322 -0.22 -32.73 5.53
N GLU A 323 0.62 -33.25 6.42
CA GLU A 323 0.18 -33.69 7.75
C GLU A 323 1.16 -33.21 8.82
N LYS A 324 0.59 -32.65 9.90
CA LYS A 324 1.19 -32.35 11.23
C LYS A 324 1.74 -30.93 11.43
N GLY A 325 0.84 -29.97 11.62
CA GLY A 325 1.08 -28.79 12.47
C GLY A 325 0.58 -29.06 13.90
N THR A 326 1.34 -28.65 14.92
CA THR A 326 1.02 -28.88 16.35
C THR A 326 0.57 -27.61 17.08
N ARG A 327 -0.16 -27.82 18.18
CA ARG A 327 -1.02 -26.91 18.96
C ARG A 327 -0.34 -25.69 19.64
N LYS A 328 0.94 -25.39 19.37
CA LYS A 328 1.69 -24.25 19.95
C LYS A 328 1.94 -23.09 18.98
N ASP A 329 1.67 -23.26 17.68
CA ASP A 329 2.24 -22.45 16.60
C ASP A 329 1.21 -21.66 15.78
N ASN A 330 0.26 -21.02 16.47
CA ASN A 330 -0.84 -20.30 15.81
C ASN A 330 -0.62 -18.79 15.93
N LEU A 331 -0.27 -18.12 14.83
CA LEU A 331 -0.26 -16.65 14.71
C LEU A 331 -1.55 -16.02 15.28
N TRP A 332 -2.70 -16.66 15.07
CA TRP A 332 -3.98 -16.26 15.65
C TRP A 332 -3.95 -16.19 17.19
N LYS A 333 -3.35 -17.18 17.85
CA LYS A 333 -3.24 -17.21 19.32
C LYS A 333 -2.35 -16.08 19.82
N LEU A 334 -1.18 -15.89 19.19
CA LEU A 334 -0.27 -14.79 19.53
C LEU A 334 -0.92 -13.42 19.33
N TYR A 335 -1.70 -13.27 18.26
CA TYR A 335 -2.46 -12.05 18.01
C TYR A 335 -3.47 -11.77 19.14
N ILE A 336 -4.26 -12.77 19.55
CA ILE A 336 -5.24 -12.59 20.64
C ILE A 336 -4.56 -12.33 21.98
N GLU A 337 -3.42 -12.96 22.28
CA GLU A 337 -2.64 -12.71 23.49
C GLU A 337 -2.08 -11.28 23.51
N ARG A 338 -1.58 -10.79 22.36
CA ARG A 338 -0.99 -9.44 22.24
C ARG A 338 -2.04 -8.33 22.11
N PHE A 339 -3.18 -8.63 21.50
CA PHE A 339 -4.28 -7.70 21.24
C PHE A 339 -5.60 -8.28 21.79
N PRO A 340 -5.76 -8.35 23.13
CA PRO A 340 -6.90 -9.02 23.75
C PRO A 340 -8.22 -8.24 23.61
N HIS A 341 -8.16 -6.97 23.21
CA HIS A 341 -9.36 -6.13 23.12
C HIS A 341 -10.19 -6.48 21.88
N PRO A 342 -11.48 -6.85 22.01
CA PRO A 342 -12.32 -7.29 20.89
C PRO A 342 -12.49 -6.21 19.81
N ALA A 343 -12.46 -4.93 20.20
CA ALA A 343 -12.54 -3.82 19.23
C ALA A 343 -11.36 -3.81 18.24
N THR A 344 -10.17 -4.24 18.66
CA THR A 344 -9.02 -4.34 17.75
C THR A 344 -9.28 -5.35 16.66
N PHE A 345 -9.80 -6.54 17.03
CA PHE A 345 -10.14 -7.58 16.07
C PHE A 345 -11.32 -7.18 15.18
N TYR A 346 -12.42 -6.68 15.76
CA TYR A 346 -13.58 -6.26 14.96
C TYR A 346 -13.24 -5.09 14.03
N GLY A 347 -12.43 -4.14 14.49
CA GLY A 347 -11.91 -3.05 13.66
C GLY A 347 -11.13 -3.58 12.46
N LEU A 348 -10.30 -4.62 12.64
CA LEU A 348 -9.58 -5.27 11.55
C LEU A 348 -10.54 -5.90 10.52
N LEU A 349 -11.61 -6.58 10.98
CA LEU A 349 -12.63 -7.16 10.10
C LEU A 349 -13.34 -6.08 9.26
N GLU A 350 -13.73 -4.96 9.87
CA GLU A 350 -14.41 -3.86 9.17
C GLU A 350 -13.48 -3.09 8.23
N MET A 351 -12.23 -2.84 8.63
CA MET A 351 -11.22 -2.23 7.74
C MET A 351 -10.92 -3.12 6.53
N GLY A 352 -11.01 -4.44 6.69
CA GLY A 352 -10.91 -5.41 5.59
C GLY A 352 -12.05 -5.29 4.57
N ASN A 353 -13.17 -4.67 4.93
CA ASN A 353 -14.42 -4.61 4.15
C ASN A 353 -14.71 -3.23 3.55
N MET A 354 -13.71 -2.36 3.38
CA MET A 354 -13.92 -1.04 2.80
C MET A 354 -14.32 -1.12 1.31
N TYR A 355 -15.15 -0.17 0.87
CA TYR A 355 -15.63 -0.03 -0.51
C TYR A 355 -15.21 1.30 -1.10
N LEU A 356 -14.79 1.29 -2.38
CA LEU A 356 -14.54 2.50 -3.16
C LEU A 356 -15.64 2.66 -4.24
N PRO A 357 -16.56 3.63 -4.11
CA PRO A 357 -17.63 3.80 -5.07
C PRO A 357 -17.10 4.43 -6.36
N ILE A 358 -16.84 3.61 -7.38
CA ILE A 358 -16.49 4.05 -8.73
C ILE A 358 -17.65 3.84 -9.73
N ASN A 359 -17.58 4.54 -10.85
CA ASN A 359 -18.49 4.40 -12.00
C ASN A 359 -17.69 4.55 -13.31
N THR A 360 -18.39 4.58 -14.45
CA THR A 360 -17.76 4.75 -15.78
C THR A 360 -16.92 6.03 -15.88
N SER A 361 -17.26 7.08 -15.13
CA SER A 361 -16.47 8.32 -15.10
C SER A 361 -15.04 8.11 -14.56
N TRP A 362 -14.79 7.04 -13.79
CA TRP A 362 -13.43 6.67 -13.38
C TRP A 362 -12.59 6.18 -14.56
N ILE A 363 -13.18 5.40 -15.46
CA ILE A 363 -12.52 4.93 -16.69
C ILE A 363 -12.23 6.14 -17.58
N ASP A 364 -13.21 7.01 -17.80
CA ASP A 364 -13.05 8.24 -18.57
C ASP A 364 -12.00 9.18 -17.96
N PHE A 365 -11.91 9.22 -16.63
CA PHE A 365 -10.89 9.98 -15.92
C PHE A 365 -9.49 9.39 -16.16
N GLN A 366 -9.32 8.08 -16.04
CA GLN A 366 -8.04 7.41 -16.29
C GLN A 366 -7.58 7.60 -17.74
N GLU A 367 -8.46 7.45 -18.72
CA GLU A 367 -8.14 7.68 -20.12
C GLU A 367 -7.73 9.13 -20.39
N ARG A 368 -8.45 10.11 -19.84
CA ARG A 368 -8.08 11.54 -19.98
C ARG A 368 -6.76 11.86 -19.27
N ALA A 369 -6.51 11.29 -18.10
CA ALA A 369 -5.27 11.49 -17.36
C ALA A 369 -4.08 10.91 -18.14
N ASN A 370 -4.20 9.68 -18.66
CA ASN A 370 -3.19 9.05 -19.50
C ASN A 370 -2.93 9.86 -20.78
N LYS A 371 -3.99 10.27 -21.49
CA LYS A 371 -3.87 11.11 -22.68
C LYS A 371 -3.16 12.44 -22.39
N THR A 372 -3.47 13.07 -21.25
CA THR A 372 -2.81 14.32 -20.84
C THR A 372 -1.34 14.10 -20.54
N TYR A 373 -1.00 13.01 -19.83
CA TYR A 373 0.38 12.61 -19.59
C TYR A 373 1.15 12.38 -20.90
N ASP A 374 0.58 11.60 -21.83
CA ASP A 374 1.20 11.32 -23.12
C ASP A 374 1.41 12.59 -23.93
N ASN A 375 0.41 13.48 -23.96
CA ASN A 375 0.51 14.77 -24.64
C ASN A 375 1.63 15.65 -24.05
N LEU A 376 1.73 15.74 -22.72
CA LEU A 376 2.76 16.53 -22.05
C LEU A 376 4.16 15.92 -22.27
N ASN A 377 4.28 14.60 -22.17
CA ASN A 377 5.54 13.90 -22.41
C ASN A 377 6.01 14.06 -23.87
N ASN A 378 5.09 13.94 -24.83
CA ASN A 378 5.39 14.17 -26.25
C ASN A 378 5.75 15.64 -26.51
N SER A 379 5.01 16.59 -25.93
CA SER A 379 5.31 18.02 -26.07
C SER A 379 6.68 18.38 -25.50
N GLN A 380 7.02 17.85 -24.32
CA GLN A 380 8.33 18.01 -23.72
C GLN A 380 9.45 17.43 -24.60
N ARG A 381 9.25 16.24 -25.16
CA ARG A 381 10.20 15.63 -26.11
C ARG A 381 10.40 16.49 -27.35
N MET A 382 9.31 17.00 -27.96
CA MET A 382 9.41 17.88 -29.12
C MET A 382 10.14 19.18 -28.81
N LEU A 383 9.90 19.79 -27.65
CA LEU A 383 10.62 21.00 -27.22
C LEU A 383 12.12 20.72 -27.01
N LEU A 384 12.48 19.59 -26.40
CA LEU A 384 13.87 19.19 -26.24
C LEU A 384 14.55 18.89 -27.58
N GLN A 385 13.84 18.25 -28.52
CA GLN A 385 14.34 18.03 -29.88
C GLN A 385 14.62 19.37 -30.58
N LYS A 386 13.67 20.31 -30.50
CA LYS A 386 13.85 21.66 -31.04
C LYS A 386 15.06 22.39 -30.43
N LEU A 387 15.26 22.28 -29.11
CA LEU A 387 16.42 22.87 -28.45
C LEU A 387 17.75 22.23 -28.91
N ALA A 388 17.76 20.91 -29.14
CA ALA A 388 18.92 20.22 -29.69
C ALA A 388 19.22 20.66 -31.13
N GLU A 389 18.18 20.81 -31.97
CA GLU A 389 18.30 21.33 -33.33
C GLU A 389 18.78 22.79 -33.35
N ASP A 390 18.22 23.65 -32.50
CA ASP A 390 18.63 25.04 -32.36
C ASP A 390 20.10 25.14 -31.91
N ALA A 391 20.51 24.30 -30.95
CA ALA A 391 21.90 24.23 -30.50
C ALA A 391 22.84 23.77 -31.63
N LEU A 392 22.44 22.76 -32.40
CA LEU A 392 23.18 22.29 -33.57
C LEU A 392 23.31 23.41 -34.61
N ASN A 393 22.21 24.05 -35.00
CA ASN A 393 22.19 25.09 -36.03
C ASN A 393 23.07 26.29 -35.66
N ARG A 394 23.10 26.68 -34.39
CA ARG A 394 23.92 27.81 -33.91
C ARG A 394 25.43 27.51 -33.90
N HIS A 395 25.82 26.26 -33.70
CA HIS A 395 27.21 25.92 -33.37
C HIS A 395 27.89 24.94 -34.34
N ASN A 396 27.17 24.33 -35.28
CA ASN A 396 27.72 23.33 -36.23
C ASN A 396 28.54 23.93 -37.40
N GLY A 397 28.74 25.25 -37.40
CA GLY A 397 29.60 25.97 -38.34
C GLY A 397 31.10 25.81 -38.07
N SER A 398 31.94 26.49 -38.85
CA SER A 398 33.40 26.43 -38.72
C SER A 398 33.96 27.18 -37.50
N ASP A 399 33.21 28.12 -36.94
CA ASP A 399 33.66 29.08 -35.91
C ASP A 399 33.82 28.48 -34.49
N ARG A 400 33.55 27.18 -34.28
CA ARG A 400 33.66 26.49 -32.97
C ARG A 400 33.06 27.27 -31.79
N SER A 401 32.00 28.04 -32.04
CA SER A 401 31.40 28.96 -31.07
C SER A 401 30.87 28.26 -29.81
N TYR A 402 30.59 26.95 -29.88
CA TYR A 402 30.19 26.12 -28.73
C TYR A 402 31.24 26.11 -27.61
N GLN A 403 32.52 26.34 -27.90
CA GLN A 403 33.60 26.35 -26.89
C GLN A 403 33.43 27.48 -25.86
N LYS A 404 32.72 28.55 -26.22
CA LYS A 404 32.41 29.67 -25.33
C LYS A 404 31.08 29.51 -24.61
N ASP A 405 30.27 28.49 -24.97
CA ASP A 405 28.97 28.25 -24.35
C ASP A 405 29.11 27.36 -23.10
N PRO A 406 28.78 27.85 -21.90
CA PRO A 406 28.96 27.11 -20.64
C PRO A 406 28.21 25.78 -20.55
N TRP A 407 27.18 25.56 -21.37
CA TRP A 407 26.38 24.33 -21.35
C TRP A 407 26.78 23.35 -22.46
N LEU A 408 27.37 23.82 -23.55
CA LEU A 408 27.64 23.02 -24.75
C LEU A 408 29.13 22.74 -25.01
N TRP A 409 30.05 23.41 -24.31
CA TRP A 409 31.50 23.32 -24.56
C TRP A 409 32.09 21.92 -24.40
N ASP A 410 31.53 21.11 -23.49
CA ASP A 410 32.00 19.77 -23.13
C ASP A 410 31.30 18.64 -23.90
N LEU A 411 30.37 18.96 -24.79
CA LEU A 411 29.74 17.97 -25.66
C LEU A 411 30.71 17.50 -26.76
N ASP A 412 30.55 16.26 -27.22
CA ASP A 412 31.38 15.69 -28.28
C ASP A 412 30.93 16.20 -29.67
N TRP A 413 31.47 17.35 -30.06
CA TRP A 413 31.23 18.00 -31.36
C TRP A 413 31.99 17.35 -32.54
N SER A 414 32.66 16.21 -32.33
CA SER A 414 33.44 15.57 -33.40
C SER A 414 32.56 15.00 -34.53
N LYS A 415 32.98 15.24 -35.76
CA LYS A 415 32.35 14.69 -36.98
C LYS A 415 33.04 13.38 -37.40
N PRO A 416 32.34 12.46 -38.10
CA PRO A 416 32.95 11.25 -38.62
C PRO A 416 34.19 11.53 -39.47
N LYS A 417 35.29 10.81 -39.22
CA LYS A 417 36.56 10.98 -39.96
C LYS A 417 36.56 10.32 -41.35
N ARG A 418 35.63 9.40 -41.61
CA ARG A 418 35.57 8.68 -42.89
C ARG A 418 34.76 9.49 -43.90
N PRO A 419 35.20 9.55 -45.17
CA PRO A 419 34.42 10.20 -46.22
C PRO A 419 33.06 9.52 -46.35
N ALA A 420 32.01 10.33 -46.52
CA ALA A 420 30.66 9.84 -46.74
C ALA A 420 30.59 9.08 -48.08
N ASN A 421 29.90 7.93 -48.09
CA ASN A 421 29.49 7.29 -49.34
C ASN A 421 28.48 8.20 -50.08
N LYS A 422 28.19 7.90 -51.36
CA LYS A 422 27.22 8.66 -52.18
C LYS A 422 25.77 8.62 -51.66
N SER A 423 25.45 7.87 -50.60
CA SER A 423 24.09 7.80 -50.07
C SER A 423 23.72 9.06 -49.28
N GLU A 424 22.48 9.53 -49.46
CA GLU A 424 21.91 10.70 -48.76
C GLU A 424 22.11 10.60 -47.23
N SER A 425 21.82 9.42 -46.66
CA SER A 425 22.00 9.15 -45.23
C SER A 425 23.44 9.32 -44.76
N ALA A 426 24.43 8.92 -45.55
CA ALA A 426 25.84 9.03 -45.18
C ALA A 426 26.32 10.49 -45.22
N GLN A 427 25.83 11.26 -46.20
CA GLN A 427 26.16 12.69 -46.33
C GLN A 427 25.59 13.50 -45.17
N VAL A 428 24.33 13.27 -44.80
CA VAL A 428 23.70 13.95 -43.65
C VAL A 428 24.44 13.61 -42.36
N LEU A 429 24.68 12.31 -42.09
CA LEU A 429 25.35 11.88 -40.87
C LEU A 429 26.81 12.35 -40.77
N ALA A 430 27.51 12.55 -41.89
CA ALA A 430 28.87 13.10 -41.89
C ALA A 430 28.93 14.55 -41.41
N ASN A 431 27.85 15.31 -41.57
CA ASN A 431 27.75 16.70 -41.14
C ASN A 431 27.27 16.86 -39.68
N LEU A 432 26.91 15.76 -39.00
CA LEU A 432 26.39 15.80 -37.63
C LEU A 432 27.46 15.43 -36.59
N PRO A 433 27.57 16.20 -35.48
CA PRO A 433 28.44 15.88 -34.38
C PRO A 433 28.01 14.60 -33.67
N LYS A 434 28.95 13.96 -32.95
CA LYS A 434 28.69 12.69 -32.27
C LYS A 434 27.57 12.80 -31.24
N TRP A 435 27.57 13.83 -30.39
CA TRP A 435 26.54 14.00 -29.36
C TRP A 435 25.12 14.00 -29.93
N TYR A 436 24.93 14.57 -31.13
CA TYR A 436 23.62 14.63 -31.79
C TYR A 436 23.26 13.29 -32.45
N ARG A 437 24.24 12.63 -33.08
CA ARG A 437 24.05 11.30 -33.69
C ARG A 437 23.65 10.24 -32.65
N ASP A 438 24.15 10.36 -31.43
CA ASP A 438 23.81 9.46 -30.32
C ASP A 438 22.33 9.60 -29.88
N LEU A 439 21.66 10.69 -30.26
CA LEU A 439 20.22 10.91 -30.02
C LEU A 439 19.31 10.39 -31.14
N ILE A 440 19.87 9.84 -32.22
CA ILE A 440 19.11 9.27 -33.34
C ILE A 440 18.82 7.78 -33.06
N PRO A 441 17.58 7.28 -33.28
CA PRO A 441 17.25 5.86 -33.13
C PRO A 441 18.15 4.94 -33.95
N LYS A 442 18.50 3.78 -33.38
CA LYS A 442 19.20 2.73 -34.12
C LYS A 442 18.20 1.88 -34.90
N PRO A 443 18.50 1.48 -36.16
CA PRO A 443 19.70 1.77 -36.93
C PRO A 443 19.75 3.22 -37.45
N ILE A 444 20.82 3.95 -37.14
CA ILE A 444 20.93 5.41 -37.42
C ILE A 444 20.80 5.72 -38.92
N LYS A 445 21.28 4.84 -39.80
CA LYS A 445 21.21 5.01 -41.25
C LYS A 445 19.78 5.05 -41.80
N ASP A 446 18.84 4.40 -41.12
CA ASP A 446 17.45 4.28 -41.54
C ASP A 446 16.59 5.38 -40.91
N HIS A 447 17.00 5.87 -39.72
CA HIS A 447 16.27 6.86 -38.93
C HIS A 447 16.91 8.25 -38.89
N TYR A 448 17.88 8.55 -39.75
CA TYR A 448 18.59 9.84 -39.75
C TYR A 448 17.65 11.06 -39.94
N LYS A 449 16.50 10.88 -40.58
CA LYS A 449 15.47 11.94 -40.75
C LYS A 449 14.65 12.19 -39.49
N SER A 450 14.66 11.27 -38.52
CA SER A 450 13.93 11.41 -37.26
C SER A 450 14.56 12.42 -36.29
N GLY A 451 15.77 12.92 -36.58
CA GLY A 451 16.46 13.87 -35.72
C GLY A 451 16.79 13.27 -34.34
N PRO A 452 16.94 14.10 -33.29
CA PRO A 452 17.40 13.67 -31.97
C PRO A 452 16.24 13.06 -31.16
N SER A 453 15.46 12.16 -31.75
CA SER A 453 14.18 11.71 -31.19
C SER A 453 14.29 10.84 -29.94
N LEU A 454 15.49 10.33 -29.62
CA LEU A 454 15.75 9.60 -28.38
C LEU A 454 15.90 10.52 -27.16
N ILE A 455 15.94 11.85 -27.35
CA ILE A 455 16.13 12.78 -26.25
C ILE A 455 15.00 12.67 -25.22
N THR A 456 15.37 12.53 -23.95
CA THR A 456 14.43 12.57 -22.82
C THR A 456 14.94 13.50 -21.73
N ALA A 457 14.04 13.94 -20.86
CA ALA A 457 14.36 14.80 -19.74
C ALA A 457 15.32 14.15 -18.71
N GLN A 458 15.44 12.82 -18.71
CA GLN A 458 16.32 12.07 -17.81
C GLN A 458 17.76 12.01 -18.29
N MET A 459 18.04 12.38 -19.55
CA MET A 459 19.39 12.36 -20.09
C MET A 459 20.23 13.53 -19.56
N ASN A 460 21.52 13.31 -19.30
CA ASN A 460 22.43 14.35 -18.81
C ASN A 460 22.56 15.57 -19.73
N ILE A 461 22.23 15.43 -21.02
CA ILE A 461 22.22 16.54 -21.99
C ILE A 461 20.98 17.45 -21.86
N ALA A 462 19.87 16.96 -21.30
CA ALA A 462 18.65 17.76 -21.22
C ALA A 462 18.81 19.03 -20.36
N PRO A 463 19.42 18.98 -19.14
CA PRO A 463 19.73 20.19 -18.38
C PRO A 463 20.62 21.20 -19.11
N LYS A 464 21.53 20.72 -19.97
CA LYS A 464 22.42 21.55 -20.78
C LYS A 464 21.64 22.29 -21.87
N LEU A 465 20.79 21.58 -22.61
CA LEU A 465 19.96 22.16 -23.66
C LEU A 465 18.91 23.13 -23.12
N LEU A 466 18.37 22.85 -21.93
CA LEU A 466 17.48 23.74 -21.19
C LEU A 466 18.20 24.92 -20.53
N ARG A 467 19.54 24.94 -20.58
CA ARG A 467 20.39 25.95 -19.91
C ARG A 467 20.04 26.12 -18.43
N LEU A 468 19.83 25.00 -17.72
CA LEU A 468 19.44 25.05 -16.31
C LEU A 468 20.56 25.67 -15.46
N CYS A 469 20.14 26.45 -14.46
CA CYS A 469 21.00 27.12 -13.50
C CYS A 469 20.61 26.75 -12.08
N TRP A 470 21.60 26.69 -11.19
CA TRP A 470 21.39 26.64 -9.74
C TRP A 470 22.07 27.84 -9.10
N LYS A 471 21.30 28.65 -8.36
CA LYS A 471 21.75 29.93 -7.79
C LYS A 471 22.43 30.85 -8.82
N GLY A 472 21.88 30.89 -10.04
CA GLY A 472 22.41 31.71 -11.14
C GLY A 472 23.65 31.15 -11.85
N LEU A 473 24.15 29.97 -11.45
CA LEU A 473 25.32 29.33 -12.07
C LEU A 473 24.90 28.14 -12.95
N PRO A 474 25.56 27.91 -14.11
CA PRO A 474 25.25 26.79 -14.99
C PRO A 474 25.35 25.44 -14.28
N LEU A 475 24.32 24.61 -14.42
CA LEU A 475 24.34 23.24 -13.93
C LEU A 475 25.18 22.35 -14.86
N HIS A 476 26.04 21.52 -14.27
CA HIS A 476 26.95 20.64 -15.01
C HIS A 476 27.05 19.27 -14.33
N TYR A 477 27.18 18.22 -15.14
CA TYR A 477 27.38 16.86 -14.68
C TYR A 477 28.83 16.45 -14.96
N ASP A 478 29.58 16.14 -13.89
CA ASP A 478 30.90 15.54 -13.99
C ASP A 478 30.83 14.03 -13.67
N ASN A 479 31.66 13.22 -14.32
CA ASN A 479 31.64 11.77 -14.12
C ASN A 479 32.08 11.36 -12.70
N THR A 480 32.97 12.14 -12.08
CA THR A 480 33.54 11.90 -10.75
C THR A 480 32.71 12.60 -9.67
N LEU A 481 32.49 13.90 -9.82
CA LEU A 481 31.82 14.76 -8.83
C LEU A 481 30.29 14.78 -8.96
N LYS A 482 29.73 14.14 -9.98
CA LYS A 482 28.28 14.11 -10.28
C LYS A 482 27.75 15.52 -10.57
N TRP A 483 26.49 15.79 -10.25
CA TRP A 483 25.85 17.06 -10.53
C TRP A 483 26.39 18.18 -9.62
N GLY A 484 26.75 19.30 -10.22
CA GLY A 484 27.20 20.50 -9.53
C GLY A 484 27.00 21.75 -10.38
N THR A 485 27.57 22.87 -9.93
CA THR A 485 27.56 24.13 -10.68
C THR A 485 28.94 24.50 -11.16
N LEU A 486 29.01 25.16 -12.32
CA LEU A 486 30.25 25.74 -12.81
C LEU A 486 30.49 27.09 -12.12
N ILE A 487 31.54 27.17 -11.30
CA ILE A 487 31.99 28.42 -10.67
C ILE A 487 33.22 28.92 -11.43
N PRO A 488 33.16 30.11 -12.05
CA PRO A 488 34.30 30.70 -12.77
C PRO A 488 35.55 30.80 -11.88
N GLY A 489 36.71 30.43 -12.43
CA GLY A 489 38.00 30.58 -11.77
C GLY A 489 38.27 29.64 -10.58
N ARG A 490 37.41 28.65 -10.32
CA ARG A 490 37.62 27.68 -9.24
C ARG A 490 37.94 26.29 -9.78
N VAL A 491 38.88 25.61 -9.11
CA VAL A 491 39.16 24.20 -9.34
C VAL A 491 37.96 23.36 -8.87
N PRO A 492 37.51 22.35 -9.64
CA PRO A 492 36.42 21.48 -9.23
C PRO A 492 36.71 20.80 -7.89
N LYS A 493 35.79 20.89 -6.94
CA LYS A 493 35.87 20.22 -5.63
C LYS A 493 34.49 19.65 -5.26
N PRO A 494 34.41 18.47 -4.64
CA PRO A 494 33.15 17.98 -4.10
C PRO A 494 32.68 18.97 -3.03
N VAL A 495 31.45 19.44 -3.16
CA VAL A 495 30.78 20.20 -2.10
C VAL A 495 30.09 19.15 -1.23
N GLY A 496 30.61 18.96 -0.02
CA GLY A 496 29.98 18.20 1.06
C GLY A 496 29.42 19.17 2.08
#